data_AF-A0A6S7JY34-F1
#
_entry.id   AF-A0A6S7JY34-F1
#
_cell.length_a   1.000
_cell.length_b   1.000
_cell.length_c   1.000
_cell.angle_alpha   90.00
_cell.angle_beta   90.00
_cell.angle_gamma   90.00
#
_symmetry.space_group_name_H-M   'P 1'
#
loop_
_entity.id
_entity.type
_entity.pdbx_description
1 polymer ?
#
loop_
_entity_poly.entity_id
_entity_poly.type
_entity_poly.pdbx_seq_one_letter_code
_entity_poly.pdbx_strand_id
1 'polypeptide(L)'
;MAISCGLALLIVILSAGSNILASQGMKFSHKKYLIVLTTGSNKGPVAKIKVEASTASISYSITGARSLIDINNGGVLMLMENLDAKIVSALNNTEITIVASKQGTSEKASTIVIIIILPLYFGDQYIPQIAMEEDSSVKEKQSQFKHITPRVLLRFLRRPSPTARRIALAQLKLETKIMKIKKMIIKRIAERFRDALVQAILHIKTLFSKQMMEEMDDESNCLEPTVASRCDYRARYRTFDGTCNNLWHPNEGASERGFERLLPALYFDADGLNDPIGYPNQPGAPTVPSPHRVSRDFIKDEIAASSSSATLTHAVMQFGQFIDHDLDLATDVEFEGRNTCLDLP
;
A
#
# COMPACT_ATOMS: atom_id res chain seq x y z
N MET A 1 -4.13 -29.76 -57.81
CA MET A 1 -4.21 -31.14 -58.35
C MET A 1 -3.57 -32.07 -57.33
N ALA A 2 -4.26 -33.17 -57.04
CA ALA A 2 -4.09 -34.05 -55.89
C ALA A 2 -2.67 -34.58 -55.64
N ILE A 3 -2.35 -34.89 -54.39
CA ILE A 3 -1.95 -36.24 -53.91
C ILE A 3 -2.12 -36.32 -52.38
N SER A 4 -2.54 -37.50 -51.97
CA SER A 4 -3.13 -37.94 -50.71
C SER A 4 -2.15 -38.27 -49.59
N CYS A 5 -2.65 -38.11 -48.36
CA CYS A 5 -2.70 -39.08 -47.26
C CYS A 5 -1.47 -39.97 -46.97
N GLY A 6 -0.88 -39.76 -45.78
CA GLY A 6 -0.04 -40.73 -45.08
C GLY A 6 -0.13 -40.48 -43.57
N LEU A 7 -1.01 -41.21 -42.89
CA LEU A 7 -1.10 -41.28 -41.44
C LEU A 7 0.21 -41.87 -40.88
N ALA A 8 0.97 -41.08 -40.13
CA ALA A 8 2.04 -41.59 -39.27
C ALA A 8 1.63 -41.38 -37.81
N LEU A 9 1.08 -42.44 -37.23
CA LEU A 9 0.77 -42.55 -35.81
C LEU A 9 2.11 -42.67 -35.04
N LEU A 10 2.66 -41.55 -34.61
CA LEU A 10 3.85 -41.54 -33.75
C LEU A 10 3.41 -41.83 -32.31
N ILE A 11 3.63 -43.07 -31.88
CA ILE A 11 3.54 -43.49 -30.48
C ILE A 11 4.64 -42.73 -29.71
N VAL A 12 4.26 -41.67 -29.01
CA VAL A 12 5.13 -41.04 -28.02
C VAL A 12 5.05 -41.89 -26.76
N ILE A 13 6.07 -42.72 -26.58
CA ILE A 13 6.36 -43.38 -25.31
C ILE A 13 6.65 -42.29 -24.29
N LEU A 14 5.69 -42.03 -23.40
CA LEU A 14 5.85 -41.22 -22.20
C LEU A 14 6.83 -41.94 -21.26
N SER A 15 8.13 -41.73 -21.46
CA SER A 15 9.12 -41.89 -20.40
C SER A 15 9.61 -40.51 -19.98
N ALA A 16 8.97 -39.93 -18.97
CA ALA A 16 9.50 -38.76 -18.30
C ALA A 16 9.13 -38.82 -16.83
N GLY A 17 10.13 -39.23 -16.04
CA GLY A 17 10.32 -38.88 -14.64
C GLY A 17 9.10 -39.08 -13.74
N SER A 18 9.13 -40.14 -12.95
CA SER A 18 8.63 -40.06 -11.58
C SER A 18 9.25 -38.81 -10.96
N ASN A 19 8.50 -37.70 -10.92
CA ASN A 19 8.77 -36.62 -10.00
C ASN A 19 8.60 -37.24 -8.62
N ILE A 20 9.69 -37.79 -8.10
CA ILE A 20 9.92 -37.91 -6.68
C ILE A 20 9.82 -36.47 -6.20
N LEU A 21 8.60 -36.05 -5.83
CA LEU A 21 8.36 -34.99 -4.89
C LEU A 21 9.08 -35.44 -3.63
N ALA A 22 10.40 -35.22 -3.59
CA ALA A 22 11.11 -35.16 -2.34
C ALA A 22 10.32 -34.14 -1.53
N SER A 23 9.66 -34.60 -0.48
CA SER A 23 9.05 -33.71 0.49
C SER A 23 10.18 -32.79 0.95
N GLN A 24 10.26 -31.60 0.40
CA GLN A 24 11.15 -30.58 0.94
C GLN A 24 10.65 -30.41 2.36
N GLY A 25 11.45 -30.90 3.32
CA GLY A 25 11.12 -30.78 4.72
C GLY A 25 10.83 -29.32 5.06
N MET A 26 10.02 -29.12 6.08
CA MET A 26 9.57 -27.83 6.56
C MET A 26 10.72 -26.83 6.62
N LYS A 27 10.58 -25.72 5.90
CA LYS A 27 11.60 -24.66 5.81
C LYS A 27 10.92 -23.30 5.92
N PHE A 28 11.58 -22.38 6.61
CA PHE A 28 11.21 -20.97 6.54
C PHE A 28 11.55 -20.42 5.15
N SER A 29 10.76 -19.45 4.69
CA SER A 29 11.05 -18.78 3.40
C SER A 29 12.45 -18.14 3.35
N HIS A 30 12.96 -17.71 4.50
CA HIS A 30 14.28 -17.11 4.62
C HIS A 30 15.05 -17.68 5.82
N LYS A 31 16.37 -17.77 5.68
CA LYS A 31 17.28 -18.27 6.72
C LYS A 31 17.43 -17.28 7.89
N LYS A 32 17.32 -16.00 7.60
CA LYS A 32 17.43 -14.90 8.57
C LYS A 32 16.40 -13.83 8.24
N TYR A 33 15.81 -13.26 9.29
CA TYR A 33 14.92 -12.10 9.21
C TYR A 33 15.52 -10.95 10.01
N LEU A 34 15.41 -9.75 9.47
CA LEU A 34 15.82 -8.52 10.11
C LEU A 34 14.60 -7.65 10.32
N ILE A 35 14.23 -7.43 11.58
CA ILE A 35 13.08 -6.61 11.95
C ILE A 35 13.60 -5.25 12.37
N VAL A 36 13.23 -4.22 11.62
CA VAL A 36 13.64 -2.84 11.89
C VAL A 36 12.45 -2.07 12.45
N LEU A 37 12.58 -1.58 13.67
CA LEU A 37 11.54 -0.81 14.37
C LEU A 37 12.06 0.58 14.68
N THR A 38 11.18 1.55 14.82
CA THR A 38 11.51 2.85 15.41
C THR A 38 11.30 2.83 16.92
N THR A 39 12.10 3.58 17.67
CA THR A 39 11.79 3.86 19.08
C THR A 39 10.37 4.43 19.21
N GLY A 40 9.63 4.05 20.25
CA GLY A 40 8.23 4.46 20.44
C GLY A 40 7.20 3.67 19.65
N SER A 41 7.58 2.59 18.93
CA SER A 41 6.59 1.66 18.36
C SER A 41 5.66 1.11 19.43
N ASN A 42 4.37 1.09 19.11
CA ASN A 42 3.34 0.57 20.01
C ASN A 42 3.38 -0.96 20.07
N LYS A 43 2.88 -1.50 21.19
CA LYS A 43 2.53 -2.91 21.35
C LYS A 43 1.67 -3.36 20.16
N GLY A 44 2.02 -4.49 19.55
CA GLY A 44 1.27 -5.00 18.41
C GLY A 44 2.09 -5.85 17.45
N PRO A 45 1.52 -6.19 16.28
CA PRO A 45 2.18 -7.02 15.28
C PRO A 45 3.35 -6.28 14.62
N VAL A 46 4.53 -6.90 14.60
CA VAL A 46 5.78 -6.29 14.11
C VAL A 46 6.37 -6.95 12.87
N ALA A 47 6.09 -8.23 12.65
CA ALA A 47 6.57 -8.96 11.48
C ALA A 47 5.71 -10.20 11.24
N LYS A 48 5.73 -10.72 10.01
CA LYS A 48 5.11 -11.99 9.66
C LYS A 48 6.14 -12.93 9.07
N ILE A 49 6.33 -14.07 9.72
CA ILE A 49 7.33 -15.08 9.37
C ILE A 49 6.58 -16.33 8.94
N LYS A 50 6.78 -16.71 7.68
CA LYS A 50 6.09 -17.83 7.05
C LYS A 50 7.03 -18.99 6.80
N VAL A 51 6.49 -20.18 7.02
CA VAL A 51 7.05 -21.46 6.61
C VAL A 51 6.48 -21.80 5.24
N GLU A 52 7.34 -22.25 4.32
CA GLU A 52 6.94 -22.64 2.97
C GLU A 52 6.17 -23.97 3.00
N ALA A 53 5.16 -24.07 2.13
CA ALA A 53 4.54 -25.32 1.71
C ALA A 53 3.82 -26.20 2.78
N SER A 54 3.48 -25.68 3.97
CA SER A 54 2.66 -26.45 4.92
C SER A 54 1.18 -26.09 4.83
N THR A 55 0.38 -27.02 4.31
CA THR A 55 -1.09 -27.05 4.52
C THR A 55 -1.47 -27.55 5.92
N ALA A 56 -0.51 -28.06 6.68
CA ALA A 56 -0.69 -28.56 8.04
C ALA A 56 -0.63 -27.44 9.09
N SER A 57 -1.31 -27.67 10.22
CA SER A 57 -1.26 -26.80 11.40
C SER A 57 0.17 -26.72 11.96
N ILE A 58 0.75 -25.53 11.93
CA ILE A 58 2.08 -25.25 12.48
C ILE A 58 1.92 -24.59 13.85
N SER A 59 2.76 -25.01 14.79
CA SER A 59 2.97 -24.32 16.07
C SER A 59 4.31 -23.60 16.02
N TYR A 60 4.35 -22.37 16.54
CA TYR A 60 5.57 -21.57 16.62
C TYR A 60 6.02 -21.46 18.08
N SER A 61 7.32 -21.38 18.28
CA SER A 61 7.91 -21.12 19.60
C SER A 61 9.14 -20.24 19.44
N ILE A 62 9.36 -19.37 20.42
CA ILE A 62 10.50 -18.46 20.48
C ILE A 62 11.49 -18.94 21.53
N THR A 63 12.78 -18.78 21.24
CA THR A 63 13.88 -18.92 22.19
C THR A 63 14.66 -17.61 22.24
N GLY A 64 14.66 -16.96 23.40
CA GLY A 64 15.17 -15.60 23.60
C GLY A 64 14.05 -14.55 23.66
N ALA A 65 14.09 -13.64 24.65
CA ALA A 65 13.21 -12.48 24.78
C ALA A 65 11.67 -12.70 24.87
N ARG A 66 11.20 -13.86 25.34
CA ARG A 66 9.75 -14.20 25.43
C ARG A 66 8.86 -13.18 26.17
N SER A 67 9.41 -12.39 27.08
CA SER A 67 8.64 -11.38 27.82
C SER A 67 8.41 -10.09 27.02
N LEU A 68 9.21 -9.83 25.99
CA LEU A 68 9.17 -8.60 25.20
C LEU A 68 8.61 -8.84 23.79
N ILE A 69 8.86 -10.02 23.23
CA ILE A 69 8.36 -10.45 21.93
C ILE A 69 7.80 -11.86 22.05
N ASP A 70 6.64 -12.07 21.42
CA ASP A 70 6.02 -13.37 21.27
C ASP A 70 5.62 -13.63 19.81
N ILE A 71 5.31 -14.87 19.47
CA ILE A 71 4.85 -15.28 18.14
C ILE A 71 3.57 -16.10 18.26
N ASN A 72 2.56 -15.72 17.47
CA ASN A 72 1.33 -16.49 17.42
C ASN A 72 1.42 -17.69 16.45
N ASN A 73 0.45 -18.59 16.51
CA ASN A 73 0.40 -19.76 15.60
C ASN A 73 0.19 -19.38 14.12
N GLY A 74 -0.15 -18.13 13.81
CA GLY A 74 -0.21 -17.59 12.46
C GLY A 74 1.13 -17.08 11.91
N GLY A 75 2.21 -17.22 12.68
CA GLY A 75 3.55 -16.76 12.31
C GLY A 75 3.73 -15.25 12.44
N VAL A 76 2.85 -14.54 13.16
CA VAL A 76 2.96 -13.10 13.39
C VAL A 76 3.72 -12.86 14.69
N LEU A 77 4.82 -12.12 14.59
CA LEU A 77 5.55 -11.63 15.75
C LEU A 77 4.82 -10.43 16.35
N MET A 78 4.70 -10.46 17.66
CA MET A 78 4.02 -9.47 18.47
C MET A 78 5.02 -8.85 19.43
N LEU A 79 5.10 -7.54 19.41
CA LEU A 79 5.70 -6.78 20.50
C LEU A 79 4.71 -6.75 21.67
N MET A 80 5.16 -7.11 22.87
CA MET A 80 4.30 -7.32 24.04
C MET A 80 4.05 -6.05 24.86
N GLU A 81 4.93 -5.05 24.72
CA GLU A 81 4.91 -3.76 25.42
C GLU A 81 5.35 -2.64 24.45
N ASN A 82 5.03 -1.37 24.73
CA ASN A 82 5.47 -0.26 23.89
C ASN A 82 7.00 -0.09 23.98
N LEU A 83 7.69 0.26 22.89
CA LEU A 83 9.14 0.46 22.89
C LEU A 83 9.55 1.77 23.61
N ASP A 84 9.64 1.72 24.93
CA ASP A 84 10.25 2.76 25.75
C ASP A 84 11.79 2.63 25.84
N ALA A 85 12.45 3.61 26.44
CA ALA A 85 13.91 3.62 26.55
C ALA A 85 14.49 2.38 27.24
N LYS A 86 13.76 1.80 28.21
CA LYS A 86 14.20 0.62 28.96
C LYS A 86 14.13 -0.63 28.08
N ILE A 87 13.02 -0.84 27.39
CA ILE A 87 12.82 -1.99 26.50
C ILE A 87 13.77 -1.92 25.30
N VAL A 88 13.99 -0.73 24.76
CA VAL A 88 14.95 -0.52 23.66
C VAL A 88 16.34 -1.04 24.05
N SER A 89 16.81 -0.76 25.27
CA SER A 89 18.12 -1.23 25.74
C SER A 89 18.23 -2.76 25.85
N ALA A 90 17.11 -3.44 26.10
CA ALA A 90 17.07 -4.89 26.25
C ALA A 90 16.85 -5.63 24.93
N LEU A 91 16.24 -4.99 23.93
CA LEU A 91 15.77 -5.63 22.70
C LEU A 91 16.58 -5.22 21.46
N ASN A 92 17.24 -4.06 21.46
CA ASN A 92 18.03 -3.62 20.31
C ASN A 92 19.27 -4.51 20.08
N ASN A 93 19.51 -4.88 18.82
CA ASN A 93 20.56 -5.81 18.39
C ASN A 93 20.46 -7.21 19.04
N THR A 94 19.25 -7.63 19.44
CA THR A 94 19.04 -8.98 19.95
C THR A 94 18.81 -9.96 18.82
N GLU A 95 19.32 -11.19 19.02
CA GLU A 95 19.10 -12.33 18.15
C GLU A 95 18.13 -13.30 18.85
N ILE A 96 17.04 -13.62 18.17
CA ILE A 96 15.99 -14.52 18.65
C ILE A 96 15.90 -15.70 17.68
N THR A 97 15.79 -16.91 18.22
CA THR A 97 15.57 -18.10 17.41
C THR A 97 14.10 -18.48 17.43
N ILE A 98 13.52 -18.64 16.24
CA ILE A 98 12.14 -19.07 16.08
C ILE A 98 12.13 -20.50 15.57
N VAL A 99 11.37 -21.35 16.26
CA VAL A 99 11.22 -22.76 15.91
C VAL A 99 9.76 -23.01 15.52
N ALA A 100 9.56 -23.42 14.28
CA ALA A 100 8.30 -23.97 13.82
C ALA A 100 8.30 -25.48 14.04
N SER A 101 7.18 -26.01 14.54
CA SER A 101 6.94 -27.45 14.70
C SER A 101 5.61 -27.82 14.07
N LYS A 102 5.62 -28.81 13.16
CA LYS A 102 4.42 -29.31 12.51
C LYS A 102 3.66 -30.24 13.45
N GLN A 103 2.40 -29.92 13.74
CA GLN A 103 1.60 -30.70 14.68
C GLN A 103 1.46 -32.16 14.21
N GLY A 104 1.62 -33.09 15.15
CA GLY A 104 1.52 -34.53 14.87
C GLY A 104 2.78 -35.17 14.25
N THR A 105 3.88 -34.43 14.11
CA THR A 105 5.16 -34.95 13.58
C THR A 105 6.36 -34.46 14.41
N SER A 106 7.52 -35.10 14.24
CA SER A 106 8.80 -34.63 14.80
C SER A 106 9.50 -33.57 13.93
N GLU A 107 8.86 -33.14 12.85
CA GLU A 107 9.41 -32.21 11.87
C GLU A 107 9.50 -30.79 12.45
N LYS A 108 10.72 -30.24 12.49
CA LYS A 108 11.02 -28.90 13.02
C LYS A 108 11.88 -28.12 12.04
N ALA A 109 11.64 -26.82 12.02
CA ALA A 109 12.45 -25.85 11.28
C ALA A 109 12.83 -24.73 12.24
N SER A 110 14.00 -24.13 12.05
CA SER A 110 14.42 -22.95 12.81
C SER A 110 14.87 -21.82 11.88
N THR A 111 14.67 -20.59 12.32
CA THR A 111 15.18 -19.38 11.66
C THR A 111 15.62 -18.38 12.71
N ILE A 112 16.49 -17.47 12.30
CA ILE A 112 17.05 -16.43 13.15
C ILE A 112 16.36 -15.11 12.84
N VAL A 113 15.98 -14.39 13.89
CA VAL A 113 15.41 -13.05 13.81
C VAL A 113 16.32 -12.09 14.56
N ILE A 114 16.75 -11.03 13.89
CA ILE A 114 17.52 -9.95 14.49
C ILE A 114 16.60 -8.74 14.59
N ILE A 115 16.51 -8.13 15.76
CA ILE A 115 15.74 -6.89 15.96
C ILE A 115 16.68 -5.70 16.06
N ILE A 116 16.44 -4.71 15.21
CA ILE A 116 17.15 -3.43 15.19
C ILE A 116 16.15 -2.35 15.52
N ILE A 117 16.44 -1.56 16.55
CA ILE A 117 15.61 -0.43 16.94
C ILE A 117 16.36 0.86 16.60
N LEU A 118 15.75 1.67 15.74
CA LEU A 118 16.26 2.96 15.35
C LEU A 118 16.01 3.99 16.46
N PRO A 119 16.99 4.84 16.77
CA PRO A 119 16.80 5.93 17.72
C PRO A 119 15.76 6.92 17.18
N LEU A 120 15.23 7.76 18.07
CA LEU A 120 14.35 8.85 17.68
C LEU A 120 15.02 9.75 16.63
N TYR A 121 14.23 10.17 15.65
CA TYR A 121 14.63 11.12 14.60
C TYR A 121 15.75 10.62 13.70
N PHE A 122 15.96 9.30 13.61
CA PHE A 122 17.00 8.69 12.77
C PHE A 122 16.85 9.06 11.28
N GLY A 123 15.64 9.40 10.83
CA GLY A 123 15.33 9.78 9.46
C GLY A 123 15.84 11.16 9.05
N ASP A 124 16.02 12.08 10.01
CA ASP A 124 16.37 13.48 9.75
C ASP A 124 17.66 13.60 8.91
N GLN A 125 18.65 12.75 9.18
CA GLN A 125 19.93 12.75 8.46
C GLN A 125 19.81 12.42 6.96
N TYR A 126 18.70 11.83 6.51
CA TYR A 126 18.47 11.42 5.12
C TYR A 126 17.69 12.46 4.32
N ILE A 127 16.97 13.37 4.99
CA ILE A 127 16.19 14.42 4.33
C ILE A 127 17.03 15.26 3.36
N PRO A 128 18.20 15.83 3.75
CA PRO A 128 18.99 16.65 2.83
C PRO A 128 19.65 15.84 1.70
N GLN A 129 19.64 14.50 1.76
CA GLN A 129 20.22 13.63 0.73
C GLN A 129 19.25 13.36 -0.42
N ILE A 130 17.96 13.62 -0.21
CA ILE A 130 16.90 13.35 -1.18
C ILE A 130 16.24 14.68 -1.52
N ALA A 131 16.54 15.21 -2.71
CA ALA A 131 15.82 16.34 -3.25
C ALA A 131 14.35 15.96 -3.53
N MET A 132 13.44 16.91 -3.32
CA MET A 132 12.08 16.75 -3.81
C MET A 132 12.06 16.70 -5.34
N GLU A 133 11.16 15.88 -5.88
CA GLU A 133 11.00 15.80 -7.32
C GLU A 133 10.42 17.11 -7.86
N GLU A 134 11.07 17.67 -8.89
CA GLU A 134 10.55 18.82 -9.61
C GLU A 134 9.30 18.44 -10.42
N ASP A 135 8.37 19.39 -10.60
CA ASP A 135 7.15 19.21 -11.40
C ASP A 135 7.42 18.85 -12.87
N SER A 136 8.67 18.97 -13.32
CA SER A 136 9.12 18.75 -14.69
C SER A 136 9.20 17.27 -15.10
N SER A 137 9.16 16.32 -14.15
CA SER A 137 9.14 14.87 -14.41
C SER A 137 7.76 14.39 -14.88
N VAL A 138 6.68 15.04 -14.46
CA VAL A 138 5.31 14.80 -14.96
C VAL A 138 5.11 15.59 -16.26
N LYS A 139 5.93 15.28 -17.28
CA LYS A 139 5.68 15.79 -18.62
C LYS A 139 4.36 15.22 -19.08
N GLU A 140 3.32 16.05 -19.01
CA GLU A 140 2.16 15.89 -19.87
C GLU A 140 2.72 15.81 -21.29
N LYS A 141 2.77 14.60 -21.84
CA LYS A 141 2.64 14.48 -23.29
C LYS A 141 1.25 15.06 -23.56
N GLN A 142 1.19 16.37 -23.79
CA GLN A 142 0.14 16.97 -24.59
C GLN A 142 0.23 16.24 -25.92
N SER A 143 -0.41 15.08 -26.01
CA SER A 143 -0.60 14.41 -27.26
C SER A 143 -1.45 15.40 -28.05
N GLN A 144 -0.81 16.06 -29.01
CA GLN A 144 -1.52 16.74 -30.09
C GLN A 144 -2.39 15.69 -30.76
N PHE A 145 -3.63 15.57 -30.30
CA PHE A 145 -4.56 14.60 -30.82
C PHE A 145 -4.95 15.08 -32.22
N LYS A 146 -4.35 14.47 -33.25
CA LYS A 146 -4.67 14.77 -34.66
C LYS A 146 -6.13 14.50 -35.01
N HIS A 147 -6.81 13.63 -34.24
CA HIS A 147 -8.24 13.34 -34.36
C HIS A 147 -8.92 13.29 -32.99
N ILE A 148 -10.01 14.05 -32.85
CA ILE A 148 -10.87 14.02 -31.66
C ILE A 148 -11.77 12.79 -31.78
N THR A 149 -11.57 11.81 -30.90
CA THR A 149 -12.46 10.65 -30.75
C THR A 149 -13.27 10.78 -29.46
N PRO A 150 -14.42 10.09 -29.31
CA PRO A 150 -15.17 10.08 -28.04
C PRO A 150 -14.30 9.69 -26.84
N ARG A 151 -13.34 8.76 -27.02
CA ARG A 151 -12.36 8.40 -25.99
C ARG A 151 -11.44 9.56 -25.59
N VAL A 152 -10.98 10.34 -26.56
CA VAL A 152 -10.14 11.52 -26.32
C VAL A 152 -10.93 12.60 -25.59
N LEU A 153 -12.19 12.84 -25.99
CA LEU A 153 -13.07 13.80 -25.34
C LEU A 153 -13.37 13.39 -23.88
N LEU A 154 -13.72 12.12 -23.64
CA LEU A 154 -13.93 11.61 -22.29
C LEU A 154 -12.68 11.72 -21.42
N ARG A 155 -11.49 11.47 -21.98
CA ARG A 155 -10.23 11.66 -21.25
C ARG A 155 -9.94 13.12 -20.95
N PHE A 156 -10.35 14.04 -21.82
CA PHE A 156 -10.23 15.47 -21.59
C PHE A 156 -11.16 15.95 -20.47
N LEU A 157 -12.41 15.50 -20.46
CA LEU A 157 -13.40 15.83 -19.42
C LEU A 157 -13.04 15.28 -18.03
N ARG A 158 -12.22 14.23 -17.97
CA ARG A 158 -11.71 13.64 -16.71
C ARG A 158 -10.41 14.29 -16.22
N ARG A 159 -9.93 15.36 -16.85
CA ARG A 159 -8.70 16.02 -16.41
C ARG A 159 -8.97 16.80 -15.13
N PRO A 160 -8.11 16.67 -14.10
CA PRO A 160 -8.22 17.47 -12.91
C PRO A 160 -8.01 18.96 -13.26
N SER A 161 -8.65 19.84 -12.50
CA SER A 161 -8.36 21.27 -12.56
C SER A 161 -6.89 21.53 -12.23
N PRO A 162 -6.33 22.69 -12.64
CA PRO A 162 -4.96 23.06 -12.28
C PRO A 162 -4.71 23.09 -10.76
N THR A 163 -5.73 23.46 -9.96
CA THR A 163 -5.60 23.51 -8.51
C THR A 163 -5.66 22.11 -7.90
N ALA A 164 -6.63 21.27 -8.29
CA ALA A 164 -6.66 19.87 -7.83
C ALA A 164 -5.36 19.13 -8.18
N ARG A 165 -4.82 19.37 -9.37
CA ARG A 165 -3.52 18.82 -9.78
C ARG A 165 -2.38 19.30 -8.88
N ARG A 166 -2.31 20.59 -8.54
CA ARG A 166 -1.27 21.13 -7.65
C ARG A 166 -1.33 20.50 -6.26
N ILE A 167 -2.53 20.38 -5.68
CA ILE A 167 -2.73 19.77 -4.37
C ILE A 167 -2.28 18.30 -4.39
N ALA A 168 -2.74 17.54 -5.37
CA ALA A 168 -2.42 16.12 -5.46
C ALA A 168 -0.92 15.88 -5.75
N LEU A 169 -0.28 16.73 -6.56
CA LEU A 169 1.17 16.68 -6.78
C LEU A 169 1.95 17.02 -5.51
N ALA A 170 1.54 18.03 -4.74
CA ALA A 170 2.21 18.40 -3.50
C ALA A 170 2.24 17.23 -2.50
N GLN A 171 1.08 16.59 -2.30
CA GLN A 171 0.97 15.38 -1.46
C GLN A 171 1.85 14.24 -1.99
N LEU A 172 1.79 13.97 -3.30
CA LEU A 172 2.59 12.91 -3.92
C LEU A 172 4.09 13.12 -3.72
N LYS A 173 4.58 14.35 -3.84
CA LYS A 173 6.01 14.65 -3.66
C LYS A 173 6.45 14.37 -2.22
N LEU A 174 5.64 14.76 -1.23
CA LEU A 174 5.89 14.49 0.18
C LEU A 174 5.95 12.97 0.46
N GLU A 175 4.92 12.24 0.02
CA GLU A 175 4.84 10.78 0.19
C GLU A 175 6.02 10.06 -0.48
N THR A 176 6.36 10.48 -1.70
CA THR A 176 7.49 9.91 -2.46
C THR A 176 8.81 10.17 -1.75
N LYS A 177 9.03 11.37 -1.19
CA LYS A 177 10.24 11.70 -0.42
C LYS A 177 10.35 10.81 0.81
N ILE A 178 9.27 10.68 1.59
CA ILE A 178 9.21 9.82 2.78
C ILE A 178 9.49 8.36 2.40
N MET A 179 8.87 7.86 1.33
CA MET A 179 9.08 6.49 0.84
C MET A 179 10.54 6.26 0.43
N LYS A 180 11.16 7.19 -0.29
CA LYS A 180 12.58 7.12 -0.68
C LYS A 180 13.50 7.09 0.55
N ILE A 181 13.23 7.92 1.55
CA ILE A 181 13.99 7.92 2.82
C ILE A 181 13.86 6.57 3.52
N LYS A 182 12.63 6.06 3.70
CA LYS A 182 12.38 4.74 4.31
C LYS A 182 13.14 3.64 3.56
N LYS A 183 13.12 3.66 2.22
CA LYS A 183 13.86 2.70 1.37
C LYS A 183 15.37 2.82 1.53
N MET A 184 15.93 4.03 1.59
CA MET A 184 17.37 4.25 1.82
C MET A 184 17.81 3.72 3.19
N ILE A 185 17.02 3.97 4.24
CA ILE A 185 17.28 3.47 5.60
C ILE A 185 17.31 1.94 5.61
N ILE A 186 16.27 1.31 5.05
CA ILE A 186 16.16 -0.15 4.96
C ILE A 186 17.35 -0.73 4.18
N LYS A 187 17.70 -0.15 3.03
CA LYS A 187 18.83 -0.59 2.22
C LYS A 187 20.15 -0.54 2.99
N ARG A 188 20.46 0.59 3.64
CA ARG A 188 21.70 0.77 4.40
C ARG A 188 21.81 -0.19 5.59
N ILE A 189 20.70 -0.48 6.25
CA ILE A 189 20.66 -1.46 7.33
C ILE A 189 20.83 -2.88 6.78
N ALA A 190 20.16 -3.21 5.67
CA ALA A 190 20.25 -4.51 5.01
C ALA A 190 21.70 -4.84 4.59
N GLU A 191 22.47 -3.86 4.12
CA GLU A 191 23.87 -4.04 3.72
C GLU A 191 24.76 -4.59 4.86
N ARG A 192 24.41 -4.30 6.12
CA ARG A 192 25.12 -4.84 7.29
C ARG A 192 24.82 -6.32 7.54
N PHE A 193 23.69 -6.83 7.03
CA PHE A 193 23.16 -8.17 7.29
C PHE A 193 22.86 -8.88 5.97
N ARG A 194 23.90 -9.46 5.36
CA ARG A 194 23.77 -10.28 4.14
C ARG A 194 22.74 -11.40 4.30
N ASP A 195 21.96 -11.63 3.25
CA ASP A 195 20.97 -12.72 3.11
C ASP A 195 19.82 -12.72 4.14
N ALA A 196 19.49 -11.57 4.73
CA ALA A 196 18.35 -11.40 5.63
C ALA A 196 17.14 -10.76 4.92
N LEU A 197 15.93 -11.31 5.11
CA LEU A 197 14.71 -10.62 4.71
C LEU A 197 14.43 -9.48 5.69
N VAL A 198 14.41 -8.25 5.19
CA VAL A 198 14.12 -7.07 6.01
C VAL A 198 12.61 -6.81 6.05
N GLN A 199 12.06 -6.75 7.26
CA GLN A 199 10.71 -6.24 7.52
C GLN A 199 10.85 -5.03 8.42
N ALA A 200 10.28 -3.90 8.03
CA ALA A 200 10.46 -2.64 8.73
C ALA A 200 9.12 -2.00 9.08
N ILE A 201 8.97 -1.60 10.35
CA ILE A 201 7.86 -0.78 10.83
C ILE A 201 8.46 0.54 11.29
N LEU A 202 8.33 1.54 10.42
CA LEU A 202 8.93 2.85 10.61
C LEU A 202 7.82 3.89 10.78
N HIS A 203 7.57 4.28 12.03
CA HIS A 203 6.59 5.32 12.36
C HIS A 203 7.12 6.69 12.00
N ILE A 204 6.37 7.47 11.23
CA ILE A 204 6.78 8.78 10.71
C ILE A 204 7.12 9.73 11.87
N LYS A 205 6.28 9.79 12.91
CA LYS A 205 6.41 10.71 14.04
C LYS A 205 7.64 10.47 14.92
N THR A 206 8.18 9.26 14.91
CA THR A 206 9.39 8.90 15.68
C THR A 206 10.61 8.79 14.77
N LEU A 207 10.39 8.59 13.47
CA LEU A 207 11.44 8.59 12.47
C LEU A 207 11.94 10.00 12.14
N PHE A 208 11.05 11.00 12.13
CA PHE A 208 11.37 12.38 11.80
C PHE A 208 11.04 13.34 12.94
N SER A 209 11.90 14.33 13.16
CA SER A 209 11.59 15.41 14.11
C SER A 209 10.50 16.33 13.58
N LYS A 210 9.82 17.03 14.49
CA LYS A 210 8.75 17.97 14.13
C LYS A 210 9.24 19.04 13.15
N GLN A 211 10.40 19.64 13.43
CA GLN A 211 11.02 20.65 12.57
C GLN A 211 11.22 20.11 11.15
N MET A 212 11.77 18.92 11.02
CA MET A 212 12.06 18.31 9.73
C MET A 212 10.80 17.91 8.96
N MET A 213 9.71 17.55 9.64
CA MET A 213 8.41 17.36 9.00
C MET A 213 7.86 18.67 8.46
N GLU A 214 7.91 19.76 9.24
CA GLU A 214 7.50 21.10 8.80
C GLU A 214 8.30 21.57 7.56
N GLU A 215 9.62 21.33 7.55
CA GLU A 215 10.48 21.63 6.39
C GLU A 215 10.07 20.84 5.14
N MET A 216 9.71 19.55 5.27
CA MET A 216 9.22 18.74 4.16
C MET A 216 7.85 19.19 3.67
N ASP A 217 6.96 19.58 4.59
CA ASP A 217 5.63 20.09 4.26
C ASP A 217 5.74 21.41 3.47
N ASP A 218 6.60 22.33 3.91
CA ASP A 218 6.86 23.60 3.24
C ASP A 218 7.48 23.39 1.84
N GLU A 219 8.48 22.52 1.71
CA GLU A 219 9.11 22.21 0.41
C GLU A 219 8.11 21.56 -0.57
N SER A 220 7.18 20.75 -0.05
CA SER A 220 6.16 20.07 -0.85
C SER A 220 5.02 21.00 -1.31
N ASN A 221 4.80 22.12 -0.61
CA ASN A 221 3.58 22.93 -0.68
C ASN A 221 2.30 22.12 -0.40
N CYS A 222 2.35 21.09 0.46
CA CYS A 222 1.20 20.26 0.83
C CYS A 222 0.30 20.93 1.89
N LEU A 223 0.17 22.27 1.82
CA LEU A 223 -0.70 23.02 2.70
C LEU A 223 -2.11 23.08 2.09
N GLU A 224 -3.14 22.92 2.92
CA GLU A 224 -4.50 23.08 2.45
C GLU A 224 -4.70 24.48 1.84
N PRO A 225 -5.38 24.59 0.67
CA PRO A 225 -5.70 25.88 0.07
C PRO A 225 -6.38 26.81 1.09
N THR A 226 -5.76 27.97 1.30
CA THR A 226 -6.18 28.94 2.31
C THR A 226 -7.57 29.51 2.04
N VAL A 227 -8.28 29.72 3.15
CA VAL A 227 -9.66 30.22 3.31
C VAL A 227 -10.04 31.37 2.38
N ALA A 228 -11.31 31.38 1.93
CA ALA A 228 -11.99 32.60 1.51
C ALA A 228 -12.09 33.59 2.70
N SER A 229 -11.07 34.44 2.87
CA SER A 229 -10.91 35.25 4.09
C SER A 229 -12.08 36.20 4.41
N ARG A 230 -12.96 36.50 3.44
CA ARG A 230 -14.19 37.27 3.63
C ARG A 230 -15.27 36.83 2.65
N CYS A 231 -16.35 36.25 3.15
CA CYS A 231 -17.55 35.98 2.36
C CYS A 231 -18.42 37.23 2.23
N ASP A 232 -18.90 37.54 1.02
CA ASP A 232 -19.93 38.55 0.81
C ASP A 232 -21.32 37.95 1.08
N TYR A 233 -21.87 38.24 2.25
CA TYR A 233 -23.20 37.78 2.65
C TYR A 233 -24.34 38.37 1.80
N ARG A 234 -24.05 39.37 0.95
CA ARG A 234 -25.01 39.98 0.01
C ARG A 234 -24.89 39.39 -1.40
N ALA A 235 -23.98 38.43 -1.62
CA ALA A 235 -23.83 37.76 -2.91
C ALA A 235 -25.15 37.10 -3.32
N ARG A 236 -25.58 37.32 -4.57
CA ARG A 236 -26.84 36.79 -5.11
C ARG A 236 -26.70 35.42 -5.76
N TYR A 237 -25.48 35.01 -6.08
CA TYR A 237 -25.18 33.79 -6.84
C TYR A 237 -24.13 32.95 -6.11
N ARG A 238 -24.14 31.66 -6.41
CA ARG A 238 -23.15 30.70 -5.92
C ARG A 238 -21.79 31.02 -6.53
N THR A 239 -20.73 30.79 -5.77
CA THR A 239 -19.37 30.71 -6.29
C THR A 239 -19.21 29.44 -7.14
N PHE A 240 -18.27 29.44 -8.06
CA PHE A 240 -18.02 28.29 -8.94
C PHE A 240 -17.42 27.09 -8.20
N ASP A 241 -16.70 27.34 -7.11
CA ASP A 241 -16.03 26.34 -6.30
C ASP A 241 -16.83 25.97 -5.04
N GLY A 242 -18.03 26.52 -4.85
CA GLY A 242 -18.88 26.26 -3.67
C GLY A 242 -18.48 27.01 -2.41
N THR A 243 -17.40 27.79 -2.41
CA THR A 243 -17.00 28.60 -1.24
C THR A 243 -18.08 29.60 -0.82
N CYS A 244 -18.12 29.94 0.46
CA CYS A 244 -19.08 30.88 1.04
C CYS A 244 -20.56 30.46 0.94
N ASN A 245 -20.85 29.19 0.64
CA ASN A 245 -22.21 28.65 0.78
C ASN A 245 -22.64 28.63 2.25
N ASN A 246 -21.74 28.20 3.14
CA ASN A 246 -21.87 28.32 4.58
C ASN A 246 -21.05 29.54 5.08
N LEU A 247 -21.71 30.53 5.67
CA LEU A 247 -21.05 31.77 6.12
C LEU A 247 -20.18 31.60 7.38
N TRP A 248 -20.46 30.59 8.20
CA TRP A 248 -19.66 30.26 9.38
C TRP A 248 -18.48 29.37 9.04
N HIS A 249 -18.67 28.48 8.06
CA HIS A 249 -17.63 27.58 7.56
C HIS A 249 -17.49 27.71 6.03
N PRO A 250 -16.83 28.77 5.54
CA PRO A 250 -16.77 29.12 4.11
C PRO A 250 -16.28 28.02 3.16
N ASN A 251 -15.59 27.01 3.67
CA ASN A 251 -14.99 25.94 2.88
C ASN A 251 -15.81 24.64 2.90
N GLU A 252 -16.88 24.54 3.68
CA GLU A 252 -17.71 23.34 3.72
C GLU A 252 -18.46 23.16 2.41
N GLY A 253 -18.27 22.00 1.76
CA GLY A 253 -18.85 21.70 0.45
C GLY A 253 -18.16 22.40 -0.72
N ALA A 254 -17.05 23.11 -0.48
CA ALA A 254 -16.24 23.63 -1.56
C ALA A 254 -15.45 22.51 -2.27
N SER A 255 -15.25 22.66 -3.57
CA SER A 255 -14.48 21.72 -4.39
C SER A 255 -12.98 21.74 -4.05
N GLU A 256 -12.25 20.74 -4.54
CA GLU A 256 -10.78 20.63 -4.39
C GLU A 256 -10.31 20.53 -2.92
N ARG A 257 -11.14 19.92 -2.07
CA ARG A 257 -10.84 19.60 -0.68
C ARG A 257 -10.92 18.09 -0.44
N GLY A 258 -10.36 17.63 0.68
CA GLY A 258 -10.52 16.25 1.13
C GLY A 258 -11.98 15.91 1.42
N PHE A 259 -12.37 14.66 1.13
CA PHE A 259 -13.69 14.17 1.50
C PHE A 259 -13.86 14.11 3.02
N GLU A 260 -15.05 14.47 3.49
CA GLU A 260 -15.44 14.27 4.88
C GLU A 260 -15.48 12.78 5.22
N ARG A 261 -14.89 12.43 6.37
CA ARG A 261 -14.84 11.04 6.83
C ARG A 261 -15.93 10.80 7.86
N LEU A 262 -17.01 10.12 7.45
CA LEU A 262 -18.07 9.69 8.37
C LEU A 262 -17.59 8.66 9.41
N LEU A 263 -16.54 7.93 9.09
CA LEU A 263 -15.85 6.98 9.98
C LEU A 263 -14.34 7.19 9.90
N PRO A 264 -13.59 6.91 10.98
CA PRO A 264 -12.13 6.93 10.94
C PRO A 264 -11.59 6.08 9.78
N ALA A 265 -10.55 6.58 9.13
CA ALA A 265 -9.85 5.84 8.09
C ALA A 265 -9.22 4.56 8.67
N LEU A 266 -9.16 3.50 7.87
CA LEU A 266 -8.53 2.24 8.26
C LEU A 266 -7.42 1.88 7.26
N TYR A 267 -6.19 2.09 7.70
CA TYR A 267 -4.96 1.69 7.00
C TYR A 267 -4.11 0.79 7.90
N PHE A 268 -3.18 0.05 7.29
CA PHE A 268 -2.41 -0.99 7.99
C PHE A 268 -0.89 -0.78 7.91
N ASP A 269 -0.44 0.42 7.54
CA ASP A 269 0.93 0.87 7.79
C ASP A 269 1.17 1.14 9.28
N ALA A 270 2.42 1.46 9.62
CA ALA A 270 2.83 1.73 11.00
C ALA A 270 1.99 2.82 11.68
N ASP A 271 1.58 3.84 10.93
CA ASP A 271 0.92 5.03 11.45
C ASP A 271 -0.60 5.06 11.22
N GLY A 272 -1.15 4.12 10.45
CA GLY A 272 -2.56 4.09 10.07
C GLY A 272 -2.95 5.22 9.10
N LEU A 273 -2.05 5.57 8.16
CA LEU A 273 -2.20 6.75 7.30
C LEU A 273 -2.45 6.43 5.83
N ASN A 274 -1.63 5.56 5.20
CA ASN A 274 -1.56 5.53 3.74
C ASN A 274 -1.73 4.14 3.11
N ASP A 275 -1.12 3.09 3.69
CA ASP A 275 -1.07 1.79 3.01
C ASP A 275 -2.43 1.08 3.09
N PRO A 276 -3.12 0.85 1.95
CA PRO A 276 -4.41 0.16 1.95
C PRO A 276 -4.22 -1.31 2.32
N ILE A 277 -5.31 -1.98 2.70
CA ILE A 277 -5.27 -3.41 3.00
C ILE A 277 -4.75 -4.22 1.79
N GLY A 278 -3.79 -5.10 2.06
CA GLY A 278 -3.17 -5.93 1.02
C GLY A 278 -1.88 -5.33 0.44
N TYR A 279 -1.48 -4.15 0.91
CA TYR A 279 -0.13 -3.63 0.65
C TYR A 279 0.93 -4.56 1.29
N PRO A 280 2.16 -4.64 0.74
CA PRO A 280 3.22 -5.45 1.33
C PRO A 280 3.54 -5.08 2.79
N ASN A 281 4.08 -6.05 3.53
CA ASN A 281 4.61 -5.84 4.90
C ASN A 281 3.62 -5.30 5.95
N GLN A 282 2.35 -5.72 5.89
CA GLN A 282 1.33 -5.39 6.89
C GLN A 282 1.04 -6.58 7.83
N PRO A 283 1.86 -6.81 8.87
CA PRO A 283 1.72 -8.00 9.72
C PRO A 283 0.40 -8.03 10.53
N GLY A 284 -0.18 -6.86 10.80
CA GLY A 284 -1.48 -6.71 11.47
C GLY A 284 -2.70 -6.73 10.54
N ALA A 285 -2.51 -6.75 9.22
CA ALA A 285 -3.63 -6.71 8.29
C ALA A 285 -4.37 -8.06 8.22
N PRO A 286 -5.71 -8.04 8.13
CA PRO A 286 -6.46 -9.25 7.82
C PRO A 286 -6.12 -9.73 6.41
N THR A 287 -6.22 -11.03 6.20
CA THR A 287 -6.04 -11.62 4.87
C THR A 287 -7.31 -11.42 4.06
N VAL A 288 -7.23 -10.65 2.98
CA VAL A 288 -8.34 -10.41 2.04
C VAL A 288 -8.05 -11.02 0.67
N PRO A 289 -9.07 -11.50 -0.06
CA PRO A 289 -8.89 -11.97 -1.43
C PRO A 289 -8.51 -10.83 -2.37
N SER A 290 -7.84 -11.15 -3.48
CA SER A 290 -7.59 -10.13 -4.51
C SER A 290 -8.90 -9.60 -5.08
N PRO A 291 -9.00 -8.30 -5.40
CA PRO A 291 -10.21 -7.73 -6.01
C PRO A 291 -10.63 -8.47 -7.28
N HIS A 292 -9.66 -8.94 -8.09
CA HIS A 292 -9.93 -9.76 -9.27
C HIS A 292 -10.61 -11.09 -8.94
N ARG A 293 -10.17 -11.77 -7.88
CA ARG A 293 -10.82 -13.01 -7.42
C ARG A 293 -12.26 -12.75 -7.00
N VAL A 294 -12.51 -11.66 -6.26
CA VAL A 294 -13.86 -11.29 -5.85
C VAL A 294 -14.74 -11.03 -7.08
N SER A 295 -14.25 -10.24 -8.04
CA SER A 295 -14.97 -9.98 -9.28
C SER A 295 -15.27 -11.28 -10.05
N ARG A 296 -14.27 -12.13 -10.28
CA ARG A 296 -14.45 -13.40 -11.00
C ARG A 296 -15.43 -14.34 -10.30
N ASP A 297 -15.32 -14.49 -8.99
CA ASP A 297 -16.07 -15.49 -8.23
C ASP A 297 -17.51 -15.05 -7.95
N PHE A 298 -17.76 -13.74 -7.77
CA PHE A 298 -19.03 -13.19 -7.29
C PHE A 298 -19.70 -12.16 -8.22
N ILE A 299 -18.94 -11.40 -9.01
CA ILE A 299 -19.46 -10.42 -9.96
C ILE A 299 -19.44 -11.06 -11.35
N LYS A 300 -20.31 -12.04 -11.56
CA LYS A 300 -20.45 -12.71 -12.85
C LYS A 300 -21.39 -11.92 -13.75
N ASP A 301 -21.01 -11.77 -15.00
CA ASP A 301 -21.93 -11.44 -16.08
C ASP A 301 -22.84 -12.66 -16.30
N GLU A 302 -23.86 -12.83 -15.46
CA GLU A 302 -25.07 -13.45 -15.99
C GLU A 302 -25.49 -12.52 -17.13
N ILE A 303 -25.48 -13.04 -18.35
CA ILE A 303 -26.00 -12.37 -19.53
C ILE A 303 -27.47 -12.06 -19.21
N ALA A 304 -27.71 -10.92 -18.57
CA ALA A 304 -29.03 -10.37 -18.30
C ALA A 304 -29.50 -9.73 -19.61
N ALA A 305 -29.58 -10.55 -20.65
CA ALA A 305 -30.26 -10.22 -21.88
C ALA A 305 -31.80 -10.29 -21.71
N SER A 306 -32.35 -10.39 -20.48
CA SER A 306 -33.76 -10.70 -20.30
C SER A 306 -34.53 -9.98 -19.18
N SER A 307 -33.97 -8.99 -18.48
CA SER A 307 -34.79 -8.18 -17.56
C SER A 307 -34.53 -6.68 -17.70
N SER A 308 -34.83 -6.15 -18.90
CA SER A 308 -35.20 -4.73 -18.98
C SER A 308 -36.37 -4.53 -18.01
N SER A 309 -36.12 -3.84 -16.89
CA SER A 309 -37.19 -3.47 -15.98
C SER A 309 -38.26 -2.73 -16.79
N ALA A 310 -39.47 -3.28 -16.83
CA ALA A 310 -40.57 -2.65 -17.59
C ALA A 310 -40.94 -1.25 -17.05
N THR A 311 -40.44 -0.89 -15.87
CA THR A 311 -40.73 0.38 -15.18
C THR A 311 -39.57 1.38 -15.20
N LEU A 312 -38.34 0.96 -15.53
CA LEU A 312 -37.17 1.84 -15.54
C LEU A 312 -36.63 2.00 -16.95
N THR A 313 -36.64 3.23 -17.44
CA THR A 313 -35.96 3.57 -18.68
C THR A 313 -34.45 3.67 -18.43
N HIS A 314 -33.66 3.59 -19.51
CA HIS A 314 -32.21 3.79 -19.44
C HIS A 314 -31.82 5.17 -18.91
N ALA A 315 -32.74 6.15 -18.93
CA ALA A 315 -32.53 7.48 -18.37
C ALA A 315 -32.24 7.43 -16.86
N VAL A 316 -32.74 6.43 -16.13
CA VAL A 316 -32.50 6.30 -14.68
C VAL A 316 -31.01 6.07 -14.40
N MET A 317 -30.37 5.15 -15.12
CA MET A 317 -28.92 4.91 -14.99
C MET A 317 -28.13 6.15 -15.40
N GLN A 318 -28.48 6.76 -16.52
CA GLN A 318 -27.74 7.92 -17.05
C GLN A 318 -27.87 9.15 -16.15
N PHE A 319 -29.06 9.38 -15.56
CA PHE A 319 -29.28 10.47 -14.63
C PHE A 319 -28.57 10.24 -13.30
N GLY A 320 -28.46 9.00 -12.85
CA GLY A 320 -27.60 8.64 -11.71
C GLY A 320 -26.15 9.06 -11.92
N GLN A 321 -25.56 8.72 -13.06
CA GLN A 321 -24.19 9.17 -13.41
C GLN A 321 -24.09 10.70 -13.56
N PHE A 322 -25.14 11.35 -14.07
CA PHE A 322 -25.16 12.81 -14.18
C PHE A 322 -25.09 13.48 -12.80
N ILE A 323 -25.83 12.96 -11.81
CA ILE A 323 -25.78 13.47 -10.43
C ILE A 323 -24.44 13.14 -9.77
N ASP A 324 -23.94 11.91 -9.91
CA ASP A 324 -22.63 11.48 -9.38
C ASP A 324 -21.52 12.46 -9.79
N HIS A 325 -21.46 12.79 -11.08
CA HIS A 325 -20.48 13.73 -11.62
C HIS A 325 -20.68 15.21 -11.22
N ASP A 326 -21.83 15.58 -10.65
CA ASP A 326 -22.08 16.91 -10.07
C ASP A 326 -21.66 16.97 -8.58
N LEU A 327 -21.65 15.81 -7.91
CA LEU A 327 -21.40 15.71 -6.47
C LEU A 327 -19.94 15.42 -6.12
N ASP A 328 -19.27 14.54 -6.87
CA ASP A 328 -17.92 14.13 -6.50
C ASP A 328 -17.00 13.78 -7.68
N LEU A 329 -15.71 13.99 -7.42
CA LEU A 329 -14.61 13.54 -8.26
C LEU A 329 -13.35 13.38 -7.42
N ALA A 330 -12.90 12.14 -7.22
CA ALA A 330 -11.57 11.87 -6.67
C ALA A 330 -10.52 11.97 -7.78
N THR A 331 -9.69 13.02 -7.74
CA THR A 331 -8.66 13.23 -8.76
C THR A 331 -7.46 12.32 -8.53
N ASP A 332 -7.10 11.54 -9.54
CA ASP A 332 -5.86 10.77 -9.55
C ASP A 332 -4.77 11.56 -10.30
N VAL A 333 -3.58 11.63 -9.72
CA VAL A 333 -2.37 12.10 -10.42
C VAL A 333 -1.69 10.85 -10.94
N GLU A 334 -1.72 10.65 -12.27
CA GLU A 334 -1.14 9.47 -12.92
C GLU A 334 0.32 9.28 -12.46
N PHE A 335 0.56 8.28 -11.61
CA PHE A 335 1.90 7.88 -11.18
C PHE A 335 2.60 7.04 -12.26
N GLU A 336 3.89 7.29 -12.51
CA GLU A 336 4.75 6.46 -13.38
C GLU A 336 4.97 5.02 -12.83
N GLY A 337 4.56 4.73 -11.59
CA GLY A 337 4.53 3.36 -11.05
C GLY A 337 3.43 2.46 -11.60
N ARG A 338 2.67 2.92 -12.61
CA ARG A 338 1.91 2.02 -13.49
C ARG A 338 2.84 0.98 -14.16
N ASN A 339 4.16 1.25 -14.21
CA ASN A 339 5.17 0.32 -14.71
C ASN A 339 5.78 -0.61 -13.64
N THR A 340 5.60 -0.35 -12.34
CA THR A 340 6.25 -1.16 -11.27
C THR A 340 5.43 -2.36 -10.81
N CYS A 341 4.22 -2.57 -11.34
CA CYS A 341 3.55 -3.87 -11.21
C CYS A 341 4.31 -5.01 -11.92
N LEU A 342 5.37 -4.68 -12.69
CA LEU A 342 6.27 -5.63 -13.36
C LEU A 342 7.57 -5.90 -12.57
N ASP A 343 7.82 -5.18 -11.47
CA ASP A 343 9.05 -5.32 -10.64
C ASP A 343 8.71 -5.79 -9.21
N LEU A 344 7.78 -6.73 -9.09
CA LEU A 344 7.74 -7.64 -7.94
C LEU A 344 8.40 -8.95 -8.37
N PRO A 345 9.36 -9.50 -7.61
CA PRO A 345 9.99 -10.78 -7.93
C PRO A 345 8.99 -11.93 -8.02
#